data_AF-A0A1Q5T3Y8-F1
#
_entry.id   AF-A0A1Q5T3Y8-F1
#
_cell.length_a   1.000
_cell.length_b   1.000
_cell.length_c   1.000
_cell.angle_alpha   90.00
_cell.angle_beta   90.00
_cell.angle_gamma   90.00
#
_symmetry.space_group_name_H-M   'P 1'
#
loop_
_entity.id
_entity.type
_entity.pdbx_description
1 polymer ?
#
loop_
_entity_poly.entity_id
_entity_poly.type
_entity_poly.pdbx_seq_one_letter_code
_entity_poly.pdbx_strand_id
1 'polypeptide(L)'
;MNSRRGFISMPPVNLGLHFDGIGSLPRLKLRPQIARKMLLEAHKWTGKEALEDGIVDEIAEPEKMLDAALELGNKVAPKARMGVYALLRQELWGDAIKKFQRISYVHSRMTTAPAKAKI
;
A
#
# COMPACT_ATOMS: atom_id res chain seq x y z
N MET A 1 -1.24 -11.43 -5.29
CA MET A 1 -1.81 -11.75 -3.96
C MET A 1 -2.40 -13.16 -3.96
N ASN A 2 -2.53 -13.81 -2.79
CA ASN A 2 -3.10 -15.17 -2.69
C ASN A 2 -4.59 -15.18 -3.09
N SER A 3 -4.95 -15.97 -4.11
CA SER A 3 -6.30 -16.05 -4.67
C SER A 3 -7.33 -16.72 -3.74
N ARG A 4 -6.90 -17.60 -2.84
CA ARG A 4 -7.78 -18.42 -1.98
C ARG A 4 -8.05 -17.80 -0.62
N ARG A 5 -6.97 -17.47 0.11
CA ARG A 5 -7.04 -17.04 1.53
C ARG A 5 -6.41 -15.68 1.77
N GLY A 6 -5.92 -15.02 0.72
CA GLY A 6 -5.37 -13.68 0.83
C GLY A 6 -6.46 -12.69 1.25
N PHE A 7 -6.13 -11.85 2.21
CA PHE A 7 -6.92 -10.66 2.50
C PHE A 7 -6.02 -9.45 2.75
N ILE A 8 -6.55 -8.26 2.52
CA ILE A 8 -5.90 -7.00 2.88
C ILE A 8 -6.94 -6.11 3.57
N SER A 9 -6.51 -5.46 4.66
CA SER A 9 -7.30 -4.46 5.37
C SER A 9 -6.35 -3.48 6.03
N MET A 10 -6.70 -2.20 5.99
CA MET A 10 -6.05 -1.15 6.75
C MET A 10 -7.16 -0.49 7.57
N PRO A 11 -7.37 -0.87 8.85
CA PRO A 11 -8.52 -0.44 9.65
C PRO A 11 -8.18 0.67 10.66
N PRO A 12 -7.68 1.86 10.25
CA PRO A 12 -7.23 2.88 11.20
C PRO A 12 -8.38 3.43 12.04
N VAL A 13 -9.58 3.55 11.48
CA VAL A 13 -10.77 4.02 12.19
C VAL A 13 -11.19 3.07 13.32
N ASN A 14 -11.03 1.76 13.14
CA ASN A 14 -11.36 0.77 14.18
C ASN A 14 -10.31 0.73 15.30
N LEU A 15 -9.05 1.02 14.96
CA LEU A 15 -7.91 0.93 15.89
C LEU A 15 -7.52 2.28 16.53
N GLY A 16 -8.16 3.37 16.11
CA GLY A 16 -7.81 4.73 16.53
C GLY A 16 -6.43 5.19 16.04
N LEU A 17 -5.97 4.67 14.89
CA LEU A 17 -4.64 4.97 14.33
C LEU A 17 -4.67 6.26 13.51
N HIS A 18 -3.75 7.17 13.81
CA HIS A 18 -3.58 8.39 13.05
C HIS A 18 -2.12 8.87 13.05
N PHE A 19 -1.70 9.40 11.90
CA PHE A 19 -0.49 10.18 11.72
C PHE A 19 -0.67 11.19 10.57
N ASP A 20 0.11 12.27 10.59
CA ASP A 20 0.12 13.26 9.51
C ASP A 20 0.55 12.61 8.19
N GLY A 21 -0.36 12.58 7.22
CA GLY A 21 -0.13 11.96 5.92
C GLY A 21 -0.64 10.52 5.76
N ILE A 22 -1.35 9.94 6.74
CA ILE A 22 -1.92 8.58 6.64
C ILE A 22 -2.75 8.34 5.36
N GLY A 23 -3.48 9.36 4.90
CA GLY A 23 -4.28 9.29 3.67
C GLY A 23 -3.51 9.54 2.37
N SER A 24 -2.22 9.89 2.42
CA SER A 24 -1.47 10.27 1.21
C SER A 24 -1.19 9.08 0.29
N LEU A 25 -0.82 7.92 0.84
CA LEU A 25 -0.61 6.70 0.05
C LEU A 25 -1.93 6.16 -0.55
N PRO A 26 -3.03 5.99 0.21
CA PRO A 26 -4.30 5.55 -0.37
C PRO A 26 -4.80 6.48 -1.47
N ARG A 27 -4.67 7.80 -1.32
CA ARG A 27 -5.05 8.76 -2.38
C ARG A 27 -4.16 8.68 -3.62
N LEU A 28 -2.88 8.38 -3.45
CA LEU A 28 -1.93 8.26 -4.56
C LEU A 28 -2.12 6.95 -5.34
N LYS A 29 -2.42 5.85 -4.65
CA LYS A 29 -2.42 4.50 -5.22
C LYS A 29 -3.81 3.98 -5.59
N LEU A 30 -4.86 4.49 -4.97
CA LEU A 30 -6.21 3.95 -5.11
C LEU A 30 -7.15 4.99 -5.70
N ARG A 31 -8.20 4.50 -6.35
CA ARG A 31 -9.33 5.35 -6.76
C ARG A 31 -9.97 6.00 -5.52
N PRO A 32 -10.49 7.24 -5.60
CA PRO A 32 -10.98 7.97 -4.44
C PRO A 32 -12.02 7.21 -3.60
N GLN A 33 -12.93 6.47 -4.24
CA GLN A 33 -13.93 5.65 -3.58
C GLN A 33 -13.31 4.48 -2.79
N ILE A 34 -12.25 3.87 -3.31
CA ILE A 34 -11.56 2.75 -2.66
C ILE A 34 -10.71 3.25 -1.49
N ALA A 35 -10.07 4.42 -1.64
CA ALA A 35 -9.35 5.06 -0.54
C ALA A 35 -10.27 5.41 0.65
N ARG A 36 -11.51 5.86 0.38
CA ARG A 36 -12.53 6.09 1.43
C ARG A 36 -12.96 4.79 2.09
N LYS A 37 -13.33 3.78 1.29
CA LYS A 37 -13.70 2.43 1.74
C LYS A 37 -12.60 1.81 2.62
N MET A 38 -11.33 2.08 2.32
CA MET A 38 -10.19 1.63 3.12
C MET A 38 -10.11 2.34 4.46
N LEU A 39 -9.98 3.67 4.45
CA LEU A 39 -9.63 4.42 5.66
C LEU A 39 -10.82 4.66 6.59
N LEU A 40 -12.01 4.86 6.03
CA LEU A 40 -13.19 5.32 6.78
C LEU A 40 -14.15 4.18 7.11
N GLU A 41 -14.14 3.10 6.32
CA GLU A 41 -15.01 1.94 6.55
C GLU A 41 -14.23 0.72 7.08
N ALA A 42 -12.89 0.81 7.15
CA ALA A 42 -12.03 -0.29 7.60
C ALA A 42 -12.29 -1.61 6.85
N HIS A 43 -12.62 -1.52 5.57
CA HIS A 43 -13.04 -2.68 4.79
C HIS A 43 -11.93 -3.74 4.69
N LYS A 44 -12.34 -5.01 4.63
CA LYS A 44 -11.47 -6.17 4.48
C LYS A 44 -11.74 -6.81 3.13
N TRP A 45 -10.78 -6.71 2.22
CA TRP A 45 -10.86 -7.30 0.89
C TRP A 45 -10.36 -8.74 0.90
N THR A 46 -11.05 -9.62 0.17
CA THR A 46 -10.50 -10.88 -0.33
C THR A 46 -9.54 -10.62 -1.51
N GLY A 47 -8.77 -11.64 -1.92
CA GLY A 47 -7.91 -11.52 -3.11
C GLY A 47 -8.66 -11.09 -4.37
N LYS A 48 -9.84 -11.65 -4.63
CA LYS A 48 -10.65 -11.32 -5.82
C LYS A 48 -11.15 -9.88 -5.80
N GLU A 49 -11.72 -9.45 -4.66
CA GLU A 49 -12.18 -8.07 -4.52
C GLU A 49 -11.02 -7.07 -4.59
N ALA A 50 -9.86 -7.41 -4.02
CA ALA A 50 -8.68 -6.55 -4.09
C ALA A 50 -8.18 -6.35 -5.54
N LEU A 51 -8.30 -7.38 -6.39
CA LEU A 51 -7.97 -7.28 -7.81
C LEU A 51 -8.98 -6.41 -8.55
N GLU A 52 -10.28 -6.66 -8.35
CA GLU A 52 -11.37 -5.89 -8.96
C GLU A 52 -11.34 -4.40 -8.55
N ASP A 53 -11.06 -4.15 -7.26
CA ASP A 53 -10.97 -2.79 -6.73
C ASP A 53 -9.64 -2.09 -7.13
N GLY A 54 -8.69 -2.82 -7.72
CA GLY A 54 -7.40 -2.30 -8.18
C GLY A 54 -6.42 -2.00 -7.05
N ILE A 55 -6.54 -2.71 -5.93
CA ILE A 55 -5.61 -2.64 -4.78
C ILE A 55 -4.37 -3.49 -5.05
N VAL A 56 -4.53 -4.60 -5.78
CA VAL A 56 -3.44 -5.44 -6.25
C VAL A 56 -3.53 -5.58 -7.76
N ASP A 57 -2.37 -5.66 -8.41
CA ASP A 57 -2.30 -5.81 -9.86
C ASP A 57 -2.59 -7.24 -10.34
N GLU A 58 -2.35 -8.24 -9.49
CA GLU A 58 -2.51 -9.66 -9.84
C GLU A 58 -2.82 -10.56 -8.63
N ILE A 59 -3.54 -11.65 -8.88
CA ILE A 59 -3.75 -12.75 -7.93
C ILE A 59 -3.31 -14.09 -8.53
N ALA A 60 -2.81 -14.97 -7.67
CA ALA A 60 -2.36 -16.30 -8.07
C ALA A 60 -2.70 -17.31 -6.98
N GLU A 61 -2.77 -18.59 -7.38
CA GLU A 61 -2.83 -19.71 -6.44
C GLU A 61 -1.63 -19.64 -5.47
N PRO A 62 -1.79 -20.03 -4.19
CA PRO A 62 -0.75 -19.87 -3.17
C PRO A 62 0.62 -20.42 -3.61
N GLU A 63 0.60 -21.58 -4.27
CA GLU A 63 1.79 -22.31 -4.71
C GLU A 63 2.50 -21.62 -5.90
N LYS A 64 1.78 -20.75 -6.63
CA LYS A 64 2.28 -20.05 -7.83
C LYS A 64 2.57 -18.56 -7.58
N MET A 65 2.35 -18.07 -6.37
CA MET A 65 2.50 -16.65 -6.06
C MET A 65 3.91 -16.11 -6.30
N LEU A 66 4.93 -16.91 -5.94
CA LEU A 66 6.32 -16.50 -6.13
C LEU A 66 6.64 -16.41 -7.62
N ASP A 67 6.23 -17.40 -8.41
CA ASP A 67 6.47 -17.42 -9.85
C ASP A 67 5.80 -16.22 -10.55
N ALA A 68 4.55 -15.92 -10.20
CA ALA A 68 3.85 -14.74 -10.72
C ALA A 68 4.56 -13.42 -10.35
N ALA A 69 5.04 -13.30 -9.09
CA ALA A 69 5.78 -12.13 -8.65
C ALA A 69 7.12 -11.98 -9.40
N LEU A 70 7.83 -13.08 -9.63
CA LEU A 70 9.07 -13.10 -10.41
C LEU A 70 8.81 -12.73 -11.87
N GLU A 71 7.73 -13.21 -12.47
CA GLU A 71 7.34 -12.86 -13.83
C GLU A 71 7.13 -11.34 -13.99
N LEU A 72 6.38 -10.73 -13.07
CA LEU A 72 6.18 -9.27 -13.03
C LEU A 72 7.49 -8.51 -12.81
N GLY A 73 8.32 -8.98 -11.87
CA GLY A 73 9.63 -8.40 -11.61
C GLY A 73 10.53 -8.43 -12.85
N ASN A 74 10.60 -9.58 -13.54
CA ASN A 74 11.40 -9.76 -14.74
C ASN A 74 10.91 -8.90 -15.93
N LYS A 75 9.60 -8.62 -16.02
CA LYS A 75 9.05 -7.68 -17.02
C LYS A 75 9.54 -6.24 -16.79
N VAL A 76 9.72 -5.83 -15.54
CA VAL A 76 10.08 -4.44 -15.17
C VAL A 76 11.59 -4.25 -15.04
N ALA A 77 12.33 -5.27 -14.59
CA ALA A 77 13.76 -5.18 -14.29
C ALA A 77 14.63 -4.60 -15.44
N PRO A 78 14.40 -4.94 -16.73
CA PRO A 78 15.18 -4.36 -17.83
C PRO A 78 15.07 -2.82 -17.93
N LYS A 79 13.99 -2.21 -17.44
CA LYS A 79 13.79 -0.76 -17.46
C LYS A 79 14.80 0.00 -16.57
N ALA A 80 15.45 -0.69 -15.63
CA ALA A 80 16.48 -0.09 -14.79
C ALA A 80 17.76 0.28 -15.57
N ARG A 81 18.01 -0.35 -16.74
CA ARG A 81 19.25 -0.15 -17.53
C ARG A 81 19.50 1.30 -17.93
N MET A 82 18.44 2.09 -18.11
CA MET A 82 18.55 3.50 -18.48
C MET A 82 18.85 4.43 -17.29
N GLY A 83 18.95 3.92 -16.06
CA GLY A 83 19.33 4.69 -14.87
C GLY A 83 18.26 5.62 -14.30
N VAL A 84 17.16 5.89 -15.02
CA VAL A 84 16.14 6.89 -14.61
C VAL A 84 14.91 6.32 -13.89
N TYR A 85 14.77 4.99 -13.82
CA TYR A 85 13.57 4.35 -13.24
C TYR A 85 13.28 4.81 -11.80
N ALA A 86 14.33 4.88 -10.97
CA ALA A 86 14.19 5.30 -9.58
C ALA A 86 13.80 6.78 -9.45
N LEU A 87 14.33 7.65 -10.31
CA LEU A 87 14.03 9.08 -10.33
C LEU A 87 12.56 9.31 -10.70
N LEU A 88 12.09 8.72 -11.80
CA LEU A 88 10.70 8.82 -12.24
C LEU A 88 9.73 8.28 -11.18
N ARG A 89 10.10 7.18 -10.51
CA ARG A 89 9.29 6.62 -9.42
C ARG A 89 9.23 7.57 -8.21
N GLN A 90 10.33 8.24 -7.88
CA GLN A 90 10.35 9.24 -6.80
C GLN A 90 9.46 10.43 -7.13
N GLU A 91 9.53 10.94 -8.37
CA GLU A 91 8.67 12.02 -8.85
C GLU A 91 7.19 11.63 -8.80
N LEU A 92 6.85 10.42 -9.26
CA LEU A 92 5.48 9.88 -9.23
C LEU A 92 4.92 9.84 -7.80
N TRP A 93 5.75 9.59 -6.80
CA TRP A 93 5.31 9.52 -5.40
C TRP A 93 5.22 10.88 -4.73
N GLY A 94 5.94 11.89 -5.24
CA GLY A 94 5.75 13.30 -4.94
C GLY A 94 5.65 13.60 -3.43
N ASP A 95 4.52 14.16 -3.00
CA ASP A 95 4.35 14.55 -1.60
C ASP A 95 4.14 13.39 -0.64
N ALA A 96 3.74 12.21 -1.12
CA ALA A 96 3.55 11.04 -0.26
C ALA A 96 4.88 10.61 0.36
N ILE A 97 5.98 10.58 -0.40
CA ILE A 97 7.29 10.19 0.15
C ILE A 97 7.77 11.19 1.21
N LYS A 98 7.56 12.51 1.00
CA LYS A 98 7.92 13.55 1.97
C LYS A 98 7.12 13.42 3.28
N LYS A 99 5.81 13.14 3.18
CA LYS A 99 4.95 12.93 4.35
C LYS A 99 5.40 11.74 5.18
N PHE A 100 5.72 10.62 4.52
CA PHE A 100 6.21 9.42 5.21
C PHE A 100 7.61 9.60 5.79
N GLN A 101 8.52 10.27 5.09
CA GLN A 101 9.86 10.58 5.64
C GLN A 101 9.78 11.35 6.96
N ARG A 102 8.88 12.34 7.05
CA ARG A 102 8.70 13.15 8.27
C ARG A 102 8.20 12.38 9.49
N ILE A 103 7.61 11.19 9.30
CA ILE A 103 7.17 10.35 10.42
C ILE A 103 8.10 9.17 10.69
N SER A 104 8.86 8.71 9.69
CA SER A 104 9.75 7.54 9.80
C SER A 104 11.17 7.89 10.24
N TYR A 105 11.68 9.08 9.93
CA TYR A 105 13.04 9.53 10.29
C TYR A 105 13.09 10.37 11.58
N VAL A 106 12.16 10.10 12.50
CA VAL A 106 12.08 10.86 13.74
C VAL A 106 12.66 10.05 14.88
N HIS A 107 13.84 10.46 15.33
CA HIS A 107 14.40 9.99 16.60
C HIS A 107 13.82 10.87 17.71
N SER A 108 13.33 10.24 18.79
CA SER A 108 12.95 10.92 20.05
C SER A 108 11.75 11.87 20.03
N ARG A 109 10.90 11.86 18.99
CA ARG A 109 9.63 12.63 18.98
C ARG A 109 8.46 11.76 18.53
N MET A 110 7.39 11.78 19.32
CA MET A 110 6.16 11.03 19.04
C MET A 110 5.43 11.67 17.84
N THR A 111 5.31 10.94 16.72
CA THR A 111 4.69 11.39 15.46
C THR A 111 3.36 10.72 15.16
N THR A 112 2.98 9.72 15.96
CA THR A 112 1.77 8.90 15.81
C THR A 112 0.97 8.95 17.11
N ALA A 113 -0.37 8.98 17.02
CA ALA A 113 -1.20 8.75 18.21
C ALA A 113 -1.06 7.28 18.68
N PRO A 114 -1.06 6.99 19.99
CA PRO A 114 -1.01 5.63 20.49
C PRO A 114 -2.25 4.86 20.02
N ALA A 115 -2.05 3.60 19.59
CA ALA A 115 -3.15 2.72 19.24
C ALA A 115 -4.08 2.56 20.47
N LYS A 116 -5.38 2.75 20.26
CA LYS A 116 -6.37 2.69 21.36
C LYS A 116 -6.97 1.29 21.53
N ALA A 117 -6.85 0.44 20.53
CA ALA A 117 -7.30 -0.94 20.58
C ALA A 117 -6.22 -1.84 21.20
N LYS A 118 -6.63 -2.74 22.10
CA LYS A 118 -5.85 -3.93 22.45
C LYS A 118 -6.09 -4.95 21.34
N ILE A 119 -5.04 -5.27 20.57
CA ILE A 119 -5.06 -6.35 19.57
C ILE A 119 -4.83 -7.67 20.30
#